data_AF-A0AAI8RB14-F1
#
_entry.id   AF-A0AAI8RB14-F1
#
_cell.length_a   1.000
_cell.length_b   1.000
_cell.length_c   1.000
_cell.angle_alpha   90.00
_cell.angle_beta   90.00
_cell.angle_gamma   90.00
#
_symmetry.space_group_name_H-M   'P 1'
#
loop_
_entity.id
_entity.type
_entity.pdbx_description
1 polymer ?
#
loop_
_entity_poly.entity_id
_entity_poly.type
_entity_poly.pdbx_seq_one_letter_code
_entity_poly.pdbx_strand_id
1 'polypeptide(L)'
;MSLIGEELYIAAIFVLIFLLLSTFMRTKFSIWGASTISLLVFGLSHYAVYDGNLYQCIFVIGLAHAPSLYAWLKTQNLLIPMLAHILYDLILLFIILLFGI
;
A
#
# COMPACT_ATOMS: atom_id res chain seq x y z
N MET A 1 11.51 0.56 -3.20
CA MET A 1 11.79 -0.81 -3.72
C MET A 1 11.63 -0.74 -5.24
N SER A 2 11.51 -1.84 -5.99
CA SER A 2 10.95 -1.73 -7.36
C SER A 2 9.43 -1.66 -7.26
N LEU A 3 8.75 -0.99 -8.21
CA LEU A 3 7.29 -0.84 -8.21
C LEU A 3 6.55 -2.19 -8.07
N ILE A 4 7.00 -3.21 -8.82
CA ILE A 4 6.47 -4.58 -8.70
C ILE A 4 6.73 -5.16 -7.32
N GLY A 5 7.92 -4.90 -6.76
CA GLY A 5 8.29 -5.35 -5.43
C GLY A 5 7.37 -4.77 -4.35
N GLU A 6 6.92 -3.53 -4.50
CA GLU A 6 6.03 -2.85 -3.56
C GLU A 6 4.63 -3.48 -3.56
N GLU A 7 4.02 -3.63 -4.75
CA GLU A 7 2.71 -4.28 -4.86
C GLU A 7 2.73 -5.74 -4.36
N LEU A 8 3.78 -6.49 -4.70
CA LEU A 8 3.95 -7.85 -4.22
C LEU A 8 4.15 -7.92 -2.70
N TYR A 9 4.93 -6.99 -2.14
CA TYR A 9 5.19 -6.92 -0.70
C TYR A 9 3.91 -6.66 0.10
N ILE A 10 3.10 -5.68 -0.34
CA ILE A 10 1.82 -5.37 0.31
C ILE A 10 0.86 -6.56 0.20
N ALA A 11 0.72 -7.16 -0.98
CA ALA A 11 -0.15 -8.32 -1.20
C ALA A 11 0.28 -9.51 -0.34
N ALA A 12 1.59 -9.79 -0.25
CA ALA A 12 2.12 -10.87 0.57
C ALA A 12 1.79 -10.67 2.06
N ILE A 13 2.03 -9.47 2.61
CA ILE A 13 1.69 -9.17 4.00
C ILE A 13 0.18 -9.27 4.22
N PHE A 14 -0.62 -8.73 3.29
CA PHE A 14 -2.08 -8.82 3.38
C PHE A 14 -2.52 -10.29 3.48
N VAL A 15 -2.04 -11.17 2.60
CA VAL A 15 -2.43 -12.59 2.61
C VAL A 15 -2.05 -13.26 3.92
N LEU A 16 -0.81 -13.06 4.40
CA LEU A 16 -0.35 -13.66 5.64
C LEU A 16 -1.20 -13.22 6.85
N ILE A 17 -1.45 -11.91 6.98
CA ILE A 17 -2.25 -11.37 8.07
C ILE A 17 -3.72 -11.77 7.94
N PHE A 18 -4.28 -11.78 6.72
CA PHE A 18 -5.64 -12.22 6.48
C PHE A 18 -5.85 -13.68 6.88
N LEU A 19 -4.93 -14.57 6.49
CA LEU A 19 -4.97 -15.99 6.89
C LEU A 19 -4.91 -16.12 8.41
N LEU A 20 -4.05 -15.38 9.10
CA LEU A 20 -3.99 -15.37 10.56
C LEU A 20 -5.30 -14.89 11.18
N LEU A 21 -5.77 -13.69 10.81
CA LEU A 21 -6.96 -13.07 11.40
C LEU A 21 -8.25 -13.84 11.07
N SER A 22 -8.31 -14.55 9.95
CA SER A 22 -9.48 -15.34 9.56
C SER A 22 -9.68 -16.60 10.42
N THR A 23 -8.68 -17.01 11.21
CA THR A 23 -8.82 -18.14 12.14
C THR A 23 -9.66 -17.81 13.38
N PHE A 24 -9.75 -16.53 13.78
CA PHE A 24 -10.44 -16.10 15.00
C PHE A 24 -11.39 -14.90 14.82
N MET A 25 -11.42 -14.25 13.65
CA MET A 25 -12.31 -13.12 13.36
C MET A 25 -13.25 -13.42 12.18
N ARG A 26 -14.35 -12.67 12.11
CA ARG A 26 -15.22 -12.69 10.91
C ARG A 26 -14.48 -12.11 9.72
N THR A 27 -14.70 -12.67 8.53
CA THR A 27 -14.04 -12.28 7.27
C THR A 27 -13.95 -10.77 7.06
N LYS A 28 -15.05 -10.03 7.29
CA LYS A 28 -15.05 -8.57 7.13
C LYS A 28 -14.01 -7.87 8.01
N PHE A 29 -13.86 -8.30 9.26
CA PHE A 29 -12.91 -7.73 10.19
C PHE A 29 -11.48 -8.20 9.88
N SER A 30 -11.32 -9.44 9.43
CA SER A 30 -10.03 -9.96 8.95
C SER A 30 -9.51 -9.16 7.75
N ILE A 31 -10.38 -8.81 6.79
CA ILE A 31 -10.00 -7.97 5.64
C ILE A 31 -9.58 -6.58 6.12
N TRP A 32 -10.40 -5.92 6.94
CA TRP A 32 -10.06 -4.58 7.46
C TRP A 32 -8.74 -4.57 8.25
N GLY A 33 -8.55 -5.56 9.13
CA GLY A 33 -7.33 -5.70 9.92
C GLY A 33 -6.11 -5.99 9.04
N ALA A 34 -6.22 -6.94 8.10
CA ALA A 34 -5.15 -7.27 7.18
C ALA A 34 -4.75 -6.09 6.29
N SER A 35 -5.74 -5.36 5.74
CA SER A 35 -5.47 -4.16 4.96
C SER A 35 -4.75 -3.09 5.77
N THR A 36 -5.21 -2.83 7.00
CA THR A 36 -4.61 -1.81 7.85
C THR A 36 -3.16 -2.17 8.19
N ILE A 37 -2.92 -3.41 8.61
CA ILE A 37 -1.58 -3.88 8.97
C ILE A 37 -0.65 -3.89 7.76
N SER A 38 -1.10 -4.37 6.59
CA SER A 38 -0.25 -4.39 5.39
C SER A 38 0.16 -3.00 4.95
N LEU A 39 -0.74 -2.02 5.00
CA LEU A 39 -0.45 -0.63 4.65
C LEU A 39 0.51 0.03 5.66
N LEU A 40 0.34 -0.25 6.95
CA LEU A 40 1.24 0.26 7.98
C LEU A 40 2.65 -0.33 7.87
N VAL A 41 2.76 -1.65 7.67
CA VAL A 41 4.05 -2.32 7.49
C VAL A 41 4.76 -1.82 6.22
N PHE A 42 4.01 -1.63 5.13
CA PHE A 42 4.54 -1.02 3.91
C PHE A 42 5.02 0.41 4.11
N GLY A 43 4.24 1.25 4.79
CA GLY A 43 4.65 2.61 5.12
C GLY A 43 5.93 2.62 5.97
N LEU A 44 5.98 1.80 7.02
CA LEU A 44 7.11 1.72 7.93
C LEU A 44 8.37 1.11 7.31
N SER A 45 8.26 0.32 6.23
CA SER A 45 9.45 -0.17 5.51
C SER A 45 10.25 0.98 4.86
N HIS A 46 9.64 2.16 4.71
CA HIS A 46 10.27 3.38 4.21
C HIS A 46 10.86 4.27 5.31
N TYR A 47 10.87 3.83 6.57
CA TYR A 47 11.33 4.64 7.71
C TYR A 47 12.73 5.23 7.50
N ALA A 48 13.68 4.44 7.02
CA ALA A 48 15.04 4.89 6.76
C ALA A 48 15.16 5.84 5.56
N VAL A 49 14.25 5.74 4.59
CA VAL A 49 14.23 6.59 3.38
C VAL A 49 13.72 7.99 3.69
N TYR A 50 12.83 8.11 4.68
CA TYR A 50 12.24 9.37 5.10
C TYR A 50 12.79 9.88 6.45
N ASP A 51 14.05 9.57 6.77
CA ASP A 51 14.77 10.06 7.97
C ASP A 51 13.99 9.86 9.28
N GLY A 52 13.25 8.75 9.37
CA GLY A 52 12.44 8.42 10.53
C GLY A 52 11.13 9.21 10.68
N ASN A 53 10.70 9.94 9.65
CA ASN A 53 9.42 10.66 9.66
C ASN A 53 8.23 9.70 9.62
N LEU A 54 7.71 9.38 10.81
CA LEU A 54 6.57 8.49 11.00
C LEU A 54 5.28 8.99 10.33
N TYR A 55 5.07 10.31 10.30
CA TYR A 55 3.88 10.88 9.65
C TYR A 55 3.90 10.60 8.15
N GLN A 56 5.04 10.86 7.51
CA GLN A 56 5.26 10.55 6.10
C GLN A 56 5.04 9.04 5.84
N CYS A 57 5.66 8.19 6.63
CA CYS A 57 5.57 6.73 6.48
C CYS A 57 4.14 6.22 6.62
N ILE A 58 3.40 6.66 7.64
CA ILE A 58 2.07 6.13 7.95
C ILE A 58 1.03 6.70 6.99
N PHE A 59 0.97 8.03 6.84
CA PHE A 59 -0.15 8.68 6.15
C PHE A 59 0.11 8.90 4.66
N VAL A 60 1.31 9.34 4.31
CA VAL A 60 1.64 9.75 2.93
C VAL A 60 2.09 8.57 2.08
N ILE A 61 2.73 7.56 2.69
CA ILE A 61 3.17 6.34 2.00
C ILE A 61 2.19 5.20 2.26
N GLY A 62 2.05 4.77 3.52
CA GLY A 62 1.25 3.60 3.88
C GLY A 62 -0.23 3.74 3.51
N LEU A 63 -0.95 4.66 4.16
CA LEU A 63 -2.40 4.81 3.97
C LEU A 63 -2.77 5.39 2.60
N ALA A 64 -1.92 6.23 2.00
CA ALA A 64 -2.13 6.70 0.63
C ALA A 64 -2.15 5.55 -0.40
N HIS A 65 -1.54 4.40 -0.08
CA HIS A 65 -1.56 3.20 -0.91
C HIS A 65 -2.84 2.36 -0.84
N ALA A 66 -3.80 2.75 0.02
CA ALA A 66 -5.06 2.03 0.18
C ALA A 66 -5.85 1.83 -1.14
N PRO A 67 -5.90 2.79 -2.09
CA PRO A 67 -6.56 2.60 -3.37
C PRO A 67 -5.95 1.47 -4.21
N SER A 68 -4.62 1.35 -4.24
CA SER A 68 -3.91 0.27 -4.95
C SER A 68 -4.21 -1.08 -4.32
N LEU A 69 -4.14 -1.18 -2.99
CA LEU A 69 -4.53 -2.41 -2.29
C LEU A 69 -5.99 -2.78 -2.57
N TYR A 70 -6.90 -1.81 -2.56
CA TYR A 70 -8.31 -2.03 -2.89
C TYR A 70 -8.49 -2.52 -4.34
N ALA A 71 -7.77 -1.92 -5.30
CA ALA A 71 -7.81 -2.34 -6.70
C ALA A 71 -7.36 -3.81 -6.85
N TRP A 72 -6.31 -4.21 -6.14
CA TRP A 72 -5.89 -5.61 -6.09
C TRP A 72 -6.95 -6.52 -5.47
N LEU A 73 -7.50 -6.17 -4.30
CA LEU A 73 -8.54 -6.98 -3.64
C LEU A 73 -9.78 -7.16 -4.52
N LYS A 74 -10.13 -6.13 -5.31
CA LYS A 74 -11.29 -6.17 -6.20
C LYS A 74 -11.05 -7.00 -7.46
N THR A 75 -9.85 -6.97 -8.01
CA THR A 75 -9.53 -7.56 -9.32
C THR A 75 -8.77 -8.88 -9.25
N GLN A 76 -8.16 -9.18 -8.10
CA GLN A 76 -7.29 -10.34 -7.88
C GLN A 76 -6.15 -10.44 -8.91
N ASN A 77 -5.72 -9.31 -9.45
CA ASN A 77 -4.69 -9.22 -10.48
C ASN A 77 -3.70 -8.11 -10.12
N LEU A 78 -2.42 -8.43 -9.99
CA LEU A 78 -1.37 -7.47 -9.61
C LEU A 78 -1.04 -6.44 -10.71
N LEU A 79 -1.42 -6.69 -11.98
CA LEU A 79 -1.20 -5.70 -13.04
C LEU A 79 -2.07 -4.44 -12.85
N ILE A 80 -3.27 -4.59 -12.29
CA ILE A 80 -4.19 -3.47 -12.08
C ILE A 80 -3.66 -2.45 -11.05
N PRO A 81 -3.27 -2.84 -9.82
CA PRO A 81 -2.69 -1.92 -8.87
C PRO A 81 -1.34 -1.37 -9.36
N MET A 82 -0.54 -2.14 -10.12
CA MET A 82 0.69 -1.63 -10.74
C MET A 82 0.40 -0.47 -11.71
N LEU A 83 -0.60 -0.61 -12.59
CA LEU A 83 -0.99 0.47 -13.49
C LEU A 83 -1.52 1.68 -12.71
N ALA A 84 -2.30 1.45 -11.66
CA ALA A 84 -2.81 2.52 -10.79
C ALA A 84 -1.65 3.27 -10.09
N HIS A 85 -0.66 2.54 -9.60
CA HIS A 85 0.54 3.09 -8.97
C HIS A 85 1.36 3.93 -9.95
N ILE A 86 1.64 3.41 -11.15
CA ILE A 86 2.32 4.17 -12.21
C ILE A 86 1.56 5.47 -12.53
N LEU A 87 0.23 5.40 -12.68
CA LEU A 87 -0.58 6.58 -12.95
C LEU A 87 -0.53 7.59 -11.79
N TYR A 88 -0.56 7.12 -10.55
CA TYR A 88 -0.45 7.96 -9.37
C TYR A 88 0.88 8.71 -9.33
N ASP A 89 1.99 8.00 -9.55
CA ASP A 89 3.33 8.59 -9.58
C ASP A 89 3.48 9.61 -10.72
N LEU A 90 2.95 9.31 -11.90
CA LEU A 90 2.97 10.22 -13.04
C LEU A 90 2.15 11.49 -12.78
N ILE A 91 0.99 11.37 -12.11
CA ILE A 91 0.18 12.53 -11.72
C ILE A 91 0.93 13.38 -10.71
N LEU A 92 1.53 12.77 -9.68
CA LEU A 92 2.34 13.48 -8.68
C LEU A 92 3.53 14.19 -9.32
N LEU A 93 4.27 13.49 -10.18
CA LEU A 93 5.39 14.06 -10.93
C LEU A 93 4.94 15.25 -11.78
N PHE A 94 3.81 15.11 -12.48
CA PHE A 94 3.26 16.20 -13.30
C PHE A 94 2.87 17.42 -12.45
N ILE A 95 2.26 17.22 -11.28
CA ILE A 95 1.90 18.30 -10.35
C ILE A 95 3.18 19.00 -9.86
N ILE A 96 4.20 18.26 -9.45
CA ILE A 96 5.49 18.79 -9.01
C ILE A 96 6.12 19.65 -10.12
N LEU A 97 6.14 19.16 -11.35
CA LEU A 97 6.68 19.90 -12.50
C LEU A 97 5.89 21.17 -12.83
N LEU A 98 4.57 21.16 -12.66
CA LEU A 98 3.71 22.30 -12.98
C LEU A 98 3.82 23.43 -11.93
N PHE A 99 3.91 23.08 -10.65
CA PHE A 99 3.88 24.04 -9.55
C PHE A 99 5.26 24.32 -8.94
N GLY A 100 6.30 23.57 -9.31
CA GLY A 100 7.68 23.78 -8.86
C GLY A 100 7.87 23.58 -7.36
N ILE A 101 7.07 22.69 -6.75
CA ILE A 101 7.11 22.34 -5.33
C ILE A 101 7.92 21.07 -5.14
#